data_AF-A0A318LJW7-F1
#
_entry.id   AF-A0A318LJW7-F1
#
_cell.length_a   1.000
_cell.length_b   1.000
_cell.length_c   1.000
_cell.angle_alpha   90.00
_cell.angle_beta   90.00
_cell.angle_gamma   90.00
#
_symmetry.space_group_name_H-M   'P 1'
#
loop_
_entity.id
_entity.type
_entity.pdbx_description
1 polymer ?
#
loop_
_entity_poly.entity_id
_entity_poly.type
_entity_poly.pdbx_seq_one_letter_code
_entity_poly.pdbx_strand_id
1 'polypeptide(L)' 'MQEKANGVKHIRNPVVGDLVLRYETLLLPDDPTQALITYTAEPGSESERNLRLLASWVAGRPAQAALRAAGG' A
#
# COMPACT_ATOMS: atom_id res chain seq x y z
N MET A 1 -16.44 14.11 13.51
CA MET A 1 -15.14 14.61 13.01
C MET A 1 -14.84 13.80 11.76
N GLN A 2 -14.92 14.39 10.57
CA GLN A 2 -14.70 13.67 9.31
C GLN A 2 -13.18 13.47 9.15
N GLU A 3 -12.61 12.48 9.82
CA GLU A 3 -11.22 12.09 9.55
C GLU A 3 -11.17 11.54 8.13
N LYS A 4 -10.40 12.20 7.25
CA LYS A 4 -10.26 11.78 5.85
C LYS A 4 -9.51 10.45 5.83
N ALA A 5 -10.26 9.36 5.75
CA ALA A 5 -9.77 7.98 5.67
C ALA A 5 -9.16 7.64 4.30
N ASN A 6 -9.04 8.60 3.38
CA ASN A 6 -8.45 8.40 2.06
C ASN A 6 -7.74 9.65 1.52
N GLY A 7 -6.88 9.45 0.53
CA GLY A 7 -6.16 10.54 -0.12
C GLY A 7 -5.22 10.08 -1.23
N VAL A 8 -4.31 10.95 -1.65
CA VAL A 8 -3.25 10.64 -2.64
C VAL A 8 -1.90 10.88 -2.00
N LYS A 9 -0.97 9.95 -2.21
CA LYS A 9 0.40 10.00 -1.75
C LYS A 9 1.35 10.02 -2.94
N HIS A 10 2.24 11.02 -2.95
CA HIS A 10 3.34 11.10 -3.90
C HIS A 10 4.59 10.56 -3.24
N ILE A 11 5.19 9.53 -3.85
CA ILE A 11 6.38 8.87 -3.34
C ILE A 11 7.43 8.87 -4.44
N ARG A 12 8.63 9.34 -4.10
CA ARG A 12 9.78 9.23 -4.99
C ARG A 12 10.56 7.96 -4.62
N ASN A 13 10.40 6.91 -5.42
CA ASN A 13 11.13 5.66 -5.22
C ASN A 13 12.49 5.73 -5.96
N PRO A 14 13.61 5.37 -5.32
CA PRO A 14 14.93 5.51 -5.93
C PRO A 14 15.16 4.59 -7.13
N VAL A 15 14.33 3.55 -7.32
CA VAL A 15 14.56 2.54 -8.36
C VAL A 15 13.54 2.64 -9.50
N VAL A 16 12.27 2.89 -9.20
CA VAL A 16 11.21 3.02 -10.23
C VAL A 16 10.76 4.47 -10.47
N GLY A 17 11.35 5.43 -9.76
CA GLY A 17 10.98 6.85 -9.89
C GLY A 17 9.68 7.18 -9.15
N ASP A 18 8.91 8.11 -9.72
CA ASP A 18 7.73 8.67 -9.07
C ASP A 18 6.53 7.70 -9.06
N LEU A 19 5.82 7.69 -7.93
CA LEU A 19 4.60 6.93 -7.68
C LEU A 19 3.52 7.87 -7.14
N VAL A 20 2.37 7.87 -7.80
CA VAL A 20 1.15 8.55 -7.38
C VAL A 20 0.16 7.48 -6.98
N LEU A 21 -0.06 7.31 -5.67
CA LEU A 21 -0.89 6.25 -5.12
C LEU A 21 -2.06 6.84 -4.35
N ARG A 22 -3.27 6.38 -4.63
CA ARG A 22 -4.39 6.57 -3.72
C ARG A 22 -4.13 5.74 -2.47
N TYR A 23 -4.49 6.27 -1.32
CA TYR A 23 -4.46 5.51 -0.08
C TYR A 23 -5.83 5.52 0.59
N GLU A 24 -6.10 4.43 1.30
CA GLU A 24 -7.30 4.25 2.11
C GLU A 24 -6.90 3.61 3.45
N THR A 25 -7.39 4.18 4.55
CA THR A 25 -7.15 3.71 5.92
C THR A 25 -8.45 3.13 6.46
N LEU A 26 -8.41 1.87 6.88
CA LEU A 26 -9.52 1.15 7.47
C LEU A 26 -9.15 0.77 8.90
N LEU A 27 -9.85 1.34 9.88
CA LEU A 27 -9.71 0.93 11.28
C LEU A 27 -10.34 -0.45 11.48
N LEU A 28 -9.70 -1.31 12.27
CA LEU A 28 -10.26 -2.63 12.54
C LEU A 28 -11.39 -2.50 13.57
N PRO A 29 -12.56 -3.14 13.33
CA PRO A 29 -13.70 -3.02 14.24
C PRO A 29 -13.46 -3.66 15.61
N ASP A 30 -12.67 -4.74 15.68
CA ASP A 30 -12.35 -5.44 16.93
C ASP A 30 -11.20 -4.78 17.73
N ASP A 31 -10.33 -4.00 17.06
CA ASP A 31 -9.24 -3.29 17.71
C ASP A 31 -9.04 -1.90 17.07
N PRO A 32 -9.54 -0.82 17.70
CA PRO A 32 -9.44 0.54 17.17
C PRO A 32 -8.01 1.10 17.22
N THR A 33 -7.05 0.39 17.81
CA THR A 33 -5.61 0.75 17.75
C THR A 33 -4.92 0.22 16.50
N GLN A 34 -5.58 -0.68 15.76
CA GLN A 34 -5.08 -1.25 14.51
C GLN A 34 -5.75 -0.62 13.29
N ALA A 35 -4.97 -0.46 12.22
CA ALA A 35 -5.46 0.05 10.94
C ALA A 35 -4.81 -0.69 9.76
N LEU A 36 -5.61 -1.00 8.76
CA LEU A 36 -5.15 -1.42 7.44
C LEU A 36 -5.04 -0.20 6.54
N ILE A 37 -3.86 0.04 5.95
CA ILE A 37 -3.65 1.10 4.97
C ILE A 37 -3.35 0.47 3.63
N THR A 38 -4.23 0.69 2.65
CA THR A 38 -4.06 0.21 1.27
C THR A 38 -3.52 1.33 0.42
N TYR A 39 -2.55 1.03 -0.46
CA TYR A 39 -2.05 1.94 -1.49
C TYR A 39 -2.31 1.37 -2.87
N THR A 40 -2.97 2.16 -3.74
CA THR A 40 -3.41 1.71 -5.07
C THR A 40 -2.98 2.72 -6.12
N ALA A 41 -2.40 2.24 -7.22
CA ALA A 41 -2.14 3.06 -8.39
C ALA A 41 -3.37 3.11 -9.31
N GLU A 42 -3.58 4.22 -10.01
CA GLU A 42 -4.63 4.29 -11.03
C GLU A 42 -4.36 3.27 -12.15
N PRO A 43 -5.36 2.50 -12.60
CA PRO A 43 -5.19 1.54 -13.69
C PRO A 43 -4.67 2.18 -14.98
N GLY A 44 -3.72 1.52 -15.66
CA GLY A 44 -3.10 2.00 -16.90
C GLY A 44 -2.04 3.09 -16.71
N SER A 45 -1.87 3.63 -15.49
CA SER A 45 -0.91 4.68 -15.20
C SER A 45 0.55 4.20 -15.21
N GLU A 46 1.48 5.14 -15.35
CA GLU A 46 2.91 4.90 -15.09
C GLU A 46 3.14 4.36 -13.67
N SER A 47 2.39 4.88 -12.68
CA SER A 47 2.48 4.41 -11.30
C SER A 47 2.06 2.95 -11.15
N GLU A 48 1.09 2.45 -11.92
CA GLU A 48 0.74 1.02 -11.94
C GLU A 48 1.90 0.18 -12.47
N ARG A 49 2.50 0.60 -13.59
CA ARG A 49 3.65 -0.10 -14.18
C ARG A 49 4.83 -0.16 -13.21
N ASN A 50 5.17 0.97 -12.59
CA ASN A 50 6.25 1.10 -11.62
C ASN A 50 5.99 0.28 -10.35
N LEU A 51 4.74 0.26 -9.86
CA LEU A 51 4.35 -0.56 -8.71
C LEU A 51 4.45 -2.06 -9.01
N ARG A 52 4.05 -2.50 -10.21
CA ARG A 52 4.25 -3.90 -10.65
C ARG A 52 5.72 -4.26 -10.77
N LEU A 53 6.56 -3.35 -11.27
CA LEU A 53 8.01 -3.55 -11.34
C LEU A 53 8.63 -3.70 -9.95
N LEU A 54 8.25 -2.86 -8.98
CA LEU A 54 8.67 -3.02 -7.58
C LEU A 54 8.25 -4.37 -7.00
N ALA A 55 7.02 -4.80 -7.27
CA ALA A 55 6.50 -6.08 -6.77
C ALA A 55 7.26 -7.28 -7.33
N SER A 56 7.74 -7.21 -8.59
CA SER A 56 8.47 -8.31 -9.21
C SER A 56 9.83 -8.57 -8.57
N TRP A 57 10.50 -7.55 -8.00
CA TRP A 57 11.73 -7.75 -7.22
C TRP A 57 11.52 -8.44 -5.89
N VAL A 58 10.31 -8.35 -5.34
CA VAL A 58 9.93 -8.99 -4.07
C VAL A 58 9.29 -10.35 -4.31
N ALA A 59 9.08 -10.78 -5.56
CA ALA A 59 8.41 -12.03 -5.91
C ALA A 59 9.09 -13.32 -5.40
N GLY A 60 10.28 -13.23 -4.80
CA GLY A 60 10.95 -14.32 -4.07
C GLY A 60 10.74 -14.31 -2.53
N ARG A 61 10.05 -13.31 -1.97
CA ARG A 61 9.67 -13.23 -0.55
C ARG A 61 8.16 -13.38 -0.43
N PRO A 62 7.64 -14.48 0.13
CA PRO A 62 6.20 -14.59 0.32
C PRO A 62 5.71 -13.48 1.26
N ALA A 63 4.82 -12.61 0.76
CA ALA A 63 4.09 -11.60 1.56
C ALA A 63 3.31 -12.21 2.74
N GLN A 64 3.22 -13.54 2.77
CA GLN A 64 2.67 -14.39 3.82
C GLN A 64 3.34 -14.17 5.19
N ALA A 65 4.63 -13.81 5.25
CA ALA A 65 5.34 -13.63 6.52
C ALA A 65 4.82 -12.43 7.33
N ALA A 66 4.40 -11.35 6.65
CA ALA A 66 3.85 -10.17 7.32
C ALA A 66 2.43 -10.41 7.86
N LEU A 67 1.62 -11.19 7.14
CA LEU A 67 0.26 -11.54 7.59
C LEU A 67 0.27 -12.56 8.74
N ARG A 68 1.31 -13.39 8.87
CA ARG A 68 1.45 -14.38 9.96
C ARG A 68 1.90 -13.76 11.28
N ALA A 69 2.65 -12.66 11.25
CA ALA A 69 3.09 -11.94 12.45
C ALA A 69 1.98 -11.10 13.11
N ALA A 70 0.92 -10.79 12.37
CA ALA A 70 -0.22 -9.99 12.85
C ALA A 70 -1.36 -10.83 13.46
N GLY A 71 -1.18 -12.15 13.58
CA GLY A 71 -2.16 -13.08 14.15
C GLY A 71 -1.62 -13.93 15.30
N GLY A 72 -0.57 -13.46 15.98
CA GLY A 72 0.04 -14.10 17.15
C GLY A 72 -0.12 -13.26 18.40
#